data_AF-A0A941V1M1-F1
#
_entry.id   AF-A0A941V1M1-F1
#
_cell.length_a   1.000
_cell.length_b   1.000
_cell.length_c   1.000
_cell.angle_alpha   90.00
_cell.angle_beta   90.00
_cell.angle_gamma   90.00
#
_symmetry.space_group_name_H-M   'P 1'
#
loop_
_entity.id
_entity.type
_entity.pdbx_description
1 polymer ?
#
loop_
_entity_poly.entity_id
_entity_poly.type
_entity_poly.pdbx_seq_one_letter_code
_entity_poly.pdbx_strand_id
1 'polypeptide(L)'
;MNMLNLKKTLSALTLTLATSVLLTLGGCGGDSSPAPATSAKFAVMSDVHTYDVATLGGVTNGTVTSPEFAAYIASDRKMIVDATEILDSVIADLKAKKPEFLLISGDLTKDGEKANHQLLASKLAALRANGTKVFVVPGNHDVNNPDAVSFKTSPATKTATVTPDEFKTIYADYGYNSAIYKDTNSLSYIAEPVPGVWLFAIDSCQYEQNIANGKPTTAGAIKAATQAWILDRLAAAKQQNKKVIGMMHHGILEHYTGQATLFSEYVVKDYATVSKSLSDAGLQVMFTGHYHANDITRKDFGTSVLHDIETGSLVTAPSPYRLIDFDIVNSKLAITTSTVKATASHPSDFVAYSSKFLSDGMTALAPYILKGMGLTDAQITALTQMGAVQVIVNGFVAHYAGDEKPDATATAVYTAMMQSSDAATKSLGQAIASIWTDLAPGDNNVTITINSTK
;
A
#
# COMPACT_ATOMS: atom_id res chain seq x y z
N MET A 1 66.81 56.61 1.27
CA MET A 1 67.95 57.45 1.65
C MET A 1 67.69 57.98 3.04
N ASN A 2 68.57 57.61 3.99
CA ASN A 2 68.91 58.30 5.24
C ASN A 2 67.78 58.55 6.26
N MET A 3 67.90 58.24 7.54
CA MET A 3 69.01 57.98 8.46
C MET A 3 68.28 57.75 9.82
N LEU A 4 68.70 56.97 10.82
CA LEU A 4 70.00 56.91 11.47
C LEU A 4 69.88 55.84 12.59
N ASN A 5 70.85 54.92 12.66
CA ASN A 5 71.60 54.47 13.87
C ASN A 5 70.83 53.99 15.14
N LEU A 6 71.23 52.95 15.90
CA LEU A 6 72.52 52.26 16.05
C LEU A 6 72.36 51.04 16.99
N LYS A 7 73.10 49.95 16.69
CA LYS A 7 73.82 48.99 17.59
C LYS A 7 73.03 48.23 18.68
N LYS A 8 72.98 46.87 18.58
CA LYS A 8 73.86 45.85 19.25
C LYS A 8 73.75 45.93 20.79
N THR A 9 73.32 44.89 21.53
CA THR A 9 74.07 43.65 21.82
C THR A 9 73.24 42.58 22.56
N LEU A 10 73.52 41.31 22.22
CA LEU A 10 73.61 40.07 23.03
C LEU A 10 72.68 39.80 24.25
N SER A 11 71.78 38.82 24.03
CA SER A 11 71.61 37.55 24.78
C SER A 11 71.66 37.50 26.32
N ALA A 12 70.52 37.17 26.93
CA ALA A 12 70.31 36.10 27.94
C ALA A 12 68.82 36.13 28.33
N LEU A 13 68.03 35.12 27.92
CA LEU A 13 67.66 33.92 28.67
C LEU A 13 66.63 34.18 29.80
N THR A 14 65.50 33.46 29.64
CA THR A 14 64.57 32.91 30.65
C THR A 14 63.41 33.75 31.21
N LEU A 15 62.22 33.20 30.90
CA LEU A 15 61.06 32.93 31.75
C LEU A 15 59.89 33.93 31.80
N THR A 16 58.82 33.51 31.10
CA THR A 16 57.39 33.54 31.48
C THR A 16 56.75 34.85 31.90
N LEU A 17 55.84 35.34 31.05
CA LEU A 17 54.45 35.48 31.46
C LEU A 17 53.52 35.25 30.27
N ALA A 18 52.77 34.15 30.33
CA ALA A 18 51.72 33.82 29.39
C ALA A 18 50.50 34.71 29.66
N THR A 19 50.11 35.52 28.69
CA THR A 19 48.78 36.12 28.63
C THR A 19 48.07 35.52 27.42
N SER A 20 47.31 34.47 27.69
CA SER A 20 46.40 33.82 26.77
C SER A 20 45.26 34.76 26.38
N VAL A 21 45.36 35.37 25.21
CA VAL A 21 44.19 35.84 24.46
C VAL A 21 43.77 34.68 23.56
N LEU A 22 42.81 33.88 24.04
CA LEU A 22 42.06 32.96 23.19
C LEU A 22 41.21 33.81 22.23
N LEU A 23 41.71 34.03 21.01
CA LEU A 23 40.81 34.23 19.88
C LEU A 23 40.18 32.88 19.56
N THR A 24 38.95 32.67 20.04
CA THR A 24 38.09 31.61 19.51
C THR A 24 37.71 32.00 18.08
N LEU A 25 38.46 31.50 17.11
CA LEU A 25 38.01 31.38 15.72
C LEU A 25 36.88 30.33 15.70
N GLY A 26 35.67 30.77 16.03
CA GLY A 26 34.44 30.04 15.76
C GLY A 26 34.15 30.12 14.28
N GLY A 27 34.53 29.09 13.53
CA GLY A 27 34.26 28.98 12.10
C GLY A 27 34.37 27.53 11.64
N CYS A 28 33.22 26.87 11.52
CA CYS A 28 32.75 26.19 10.31
C CYS A 28 31.52 25.36 10.70
N GLY A 29 30.38 25.67 10.06
CA GLY A 29 29.09 25.05 10.31
C GLY A 29 29.18 23.53 10.20
N GLY A 30 28.87 22.85 11.29
CA GLY A 30 28.53 21.45 11.22
C GLY A 30 27.22 21.32 10.47
N ASP A 31 27.21 20.51 9.42
CA ASP A 31 25.99 19.96 8.85
C ASP A 31 25.21 19.30 9.99
N SER A 32 24.24 20.03 10.52
CA SER A 32 23.37 19.59 11.62
C SER A 32 22.26 18.71 11.05
N SER A 33 22.65 17.67 10.31
CA SER A 33 21.72 16.60 9.96
C SER A 33 21.29 15.93 11.27
N PRO A 34 19.97 15.77 11.51
CA PRO A 34 19.48 15.08 12.69
C PRO A 34 20.12 13.69 12.80
N ALA A 35 20.43 13.27 14.03
CA ALA A 35 20.89 11.90 14.26
C ALA A 35 19.85 10.89 13.74
N PRO A 36 20.27 9.74 13.16
CA PRO A 36 19.34 8.70 12.71
C PRO A 36 18.40 8.27 13.84
N ALA A 37 17.13 8.05 13.50
CA ALA A 37 16.15 7.49 14.41
C ALA A 37 16.53 6.05 14.76
N THR A 38 16.35 5.67 16.02
CA THR A 38 16.61 4.31 16.50
C THR A 38 15.39 3.40 16.38
N SER A 39 14.19 4.00 16.34
CA SER A 39 12.92 3.30 16.17
C SER A 39 11.91 4.23 15.49
N ALA A 40 10.87 3.65 14.90
CA ALA A 40 9.71 4.38 14.44
C ALA A 40 8.42 3.60 14.65
N LYS A 41 7.32 4.30 14.97
CA LYS A 41 5.96 3.71 14.96
C LYS A 41 5.17 4.27 13.80
N PHE A 42 4.64 3.42 12.93
CA PHE A 42 3.85 3.87 11.78
C PHE A 42 2.66 2.97 11.49
N ALA A 43 1.75 3.46 10.66
CA ALA A 43 0.58 2.73 10.20
C ALA A 43 0.58 2.57 8.68
N VAL A 44 -0.10 1.54 8.19
CA VAL A 44 -0.32 1.28 6.75
C VAL A 44 -1.79 0.95 6.54
N MET A 45 -2.39 1.54 5.51
CA MET A 45 -3.71 1.15 5.01
C MET A 45 -3.69 1.19 3.48
N SER A 46 -4.64 0.53 2.83
CA SER A 46 -4.73 0.48 1.38
C SER A 46 -6.18 0.44 0.91
N ASP A 47 -6.41 0.76 -0.35
CA ASP A 47 -7.67 0.56 -1.07
C ASP A 47 -8.86 1.13 -0.28
N VAL A 48 -8.70 2.41 0.09
CA VAL A 48 -9.64 3.20 0.88
C VAL A 48 -10.95 3.41 0.12
N HIS A 49 -10.86 3.51 -1.21
CA HIS A 49 -11.98 3.69 -2.12
C HIS A 49 -13.01 4.72 -1.63
N THR A 50 -12.51 5.88 -1.20
CA THR A 50 -13.33 6.96 -0.64
C THR A 50 -14.46 7.32 -1.59
N TYR A 51 -15.67 7.45 -1.04
CA TYR A 51 -16.86 7.88 -1.78
C TYR A 51 -17.65 8.95 -1.01
N ASP A 52 -17.80 10.12 -1.63
CA ASP A 52 -18.54 11.28 -1.12
C ASP A 52 -20.00 11.21 -1.57
N VAL A 53 -20.82 10.53 -0.78
CA VAL A 53 -22.28 10.43 -0.98
C VAL A 53 -22.95 11.81 -1.09
N ALA A 54 -22.50 12.80 -0.31
CA ALA A 54 -23.13 14.12 -0.30
C ALA A 54 -22.87 14.87 -1.62
N THR A 55 -21.66 14.72 -2.19
CA THR A 55 -21.29 15.37 -3.44
C THR A 55 -21.70 14.57 -4.67
N LEU A 56 -21.64 13.24 -4.62
CA LEU A 56 -21.83 12.36 -5.79
C LEU A 56 -23.17 11.63 -5.80
N GLY A 57 -23.97 11.68 -4.74
CA GLY A 57 -25.31 11.09 -4.70
C GLY A 57 -25.31 9.58 -4.54
N GLY A 58 -26.31 8.91 -5.11
CA GLY A 58 -26.48 7.46 -5.03
C GLY A 58 -27.15 6.94 -3.75
N VAL A 59 -27.09 7.69 -2.64
CA VAL A 59 -27.70 7.34 -1.36
C VAL A 59 -28.50 8.52 -0.81
N THR A 60 -29.67 8.27 -0.23
CA THR A 60 -30.51 9.27 0.44
C THR A 60 -31.00 8.69 1.76
N ASN A 61 -30.76 9.39 2.88
CA ASN A 61 -31.11 8.94 4.23
C ASN A 61 -30.64 7.50 4.53
N GLY A 62 -29.39 7.17 4.14
CA GLY A 62 -28.79 5.84 4.35
C GLY A 62 -29.31 4.74 3.42
N THR A 63 -30.24 5.04 2.50
CA THR A 63 -30.76 4.07 1.53
C THR A 63 -30.21 4.35 0.14
N VAL A 64 -29.74 3.33 -0.57
CA VAL A 64 -29.29 3.45 -1.96
C VAL A 64 -30.50 3.77 -2.85
N THR A 65 -30.46 4.90 -3.54
CA THR A 65 -31.58 5.43 -4.34
C THR A 65 -31.32 5.46 -5.84
N SER A 66 -30.06 5.44 -6.29
CA SER A 66 -29.74 5.33 -7.72
C SER A 66 -29.77 3.85 -8.16
N PRO A 67 -30.54 3.50 -9.21
CA PRO A 67 -30.51 2.17 -9.80
C PRO A 67 -29.12 1.77 -10.32
N GLU A 68 -28.38 2.71 -10.90
CA GLU A 68 -27.04 2.49 -11.43
C GLU A 68 -26.03 2.25 -10.31
N PHE A 69 -26.14 2.99 -9.20
CA PHE A 69 -25.28 2.76 -8.03
C PHE A 69 -25.62 1.44 -7.34
N ALA A 70 -26.92 1.11 -7.23
CA ALA A 70 -27.36 -0.19 -6.72
C ALA A 70 -26.80 -1.34 -7.58
N ALA A 71 -26.85 -1.22 -8.90
CA ALA A 71 -26.29 -2.22 -9.81
C ALA A 71 -24.77 -2.36 -9.65
N TYR A 72 -24.05 -1.25 -9.47
CA TYR A 72 -22.61 -1.27 -9.20
C TYR A 72 -22.28 -2.06 -7.93
N ILE A 73 -22.88 -1.71 -6.79
CA ILE A 73 -22.54 -2.35 -5.51
C ILE A 73 -23.11 -3.76 -5.35
N ALA A 74 -24.15 -4.14 -6.12
CA ALA A 74 -24.75 -5.48 -6.05
C ALA A 74 -23.80 -6.60 -6.51
N SER A 75 -22.78 -6.26 -7.30
CA SER A 75 -21.73 -7.19 -7.74
C SER A 75 -20.37 -6.77 -7.19
N ASP A 76 -20.34 -6.14 -6.01
CA ASP A 76 -19.11 -5.71 -5.37
C ASP A 76 -19.04 -6.30 -3.95
N ARG A 77 -17.81 -6.52 -3.49
CA ARG A 77 -17.44 -6.92 -2.13
C ARG A 77 -17.06 -5.72 -1.26
N LYS A 78 -16.91 -4.54 -1.86
CA LYS A 78 -16.53 -3.30 -1.20
C LYS A 78 -17.76 -2.59 -0.60
N MET A 79 -17.67 -2.20 0.67
CA MET A 79 -18.67 -1.42 1.39
C MET A 79 -18.57 0.07 1.02
N ILE A 80 -18.79 0.42 -0.26
CA ILE A 80 -18.61 1.79 -0.78
C ILE A 80 -19.52 2.81 -0.08
N VAL A 81 -20.74 2.40 0.29
CA VAL A 81 -21.66 3.26 1.05
C VAL A 81 -21.08 3.64 2.41
N ASP A 82 -20.39 2.71 3.07
CA ASP A 82 -19.81 2.87 4.40
C ASP A 82 -18.37 3.42 4.39
N ALA A 83 -17.76 3.56 3.21
CA ALA A 83 -16.33 3.85 3.04
C ALA A 83 -15.84 5.04 3.88
N THR A 84 -16.63 6.12 3.90
CA THR A 84 -16.30 7.32 4.67
C THR A 84 -16.35 7.08 6.19
N GLU A 85 -17.33 6.34 6.70
CA GLU A 85 -17.43 6.08 8.14
C GLU A 85 -16.36 5.09 8.62
N ILE A 86 -16.03 4.10 7.79
CA ILE A 86 -14.92 3.18 8.02
C ILE A 86 -13.61 3.98 8.13
N LEU A 87 -13.34 4.88 7.17
CA LEU A 87 -12.17 5.75 7.20
C LEU A 87 -12.16 6.66 8.45
N ASP A 88 -13.30 7.23 8.84
CA ASP A 88 -13.39 8.06 10.04
C ASP A 88 -13.06 7.28 11.32
N SER A 89 -13.49 6.01 11.40
CA SER A 89 -13.17 5.10 12.51
C SER A 89 -11.66 4.84 12.60
N VAL A 90 -11.00 4.58 11.47
CA VAL A 90 -9.53 4.38 11.42
C VAL A 90 -8.79 5.68 11.76
N ILE A 91 -9.22 6.83 11.23
CA ILE A 91 -8.61 8.13 11.56
C ILE A 91 -8.72 8.42 13.06
N ALA A 92 -9.86 8.12 13.70
CA ALA A 92 -10.05 8.31 15.13
C ALA A 92 -9.09 7.43 15.95
N ASP A 93 -8.95 6.16 15.57
CA ASP A 93 -8.03 5.23 16.22
C ASP A 93 -6.56 5.64 16.03
N LEU A 94 -6.16 6.01 14.81
CA LEU A 94 -4.80 6.49 14.54
C LEU A 94 -4.49 7.80 15.26
N LYS A 95 -5.46 8.69 15.44
CA LYS A 95 -5.28 9.89 16.30
C LYS A 95 -4.97 9.54 17.75
N ALA A 96 -5.57 8.48 18.27
CA ALA A 96 -5.30 8.00 19.63
C ALA A 96 -3.93 7.31 19.73
N LYS A 97 -3.57 6.49 18.74
CA LYS A 97 -2.29 5.75 18.69
C LYS A 97 -1.09 6.63 18.35
N LYS A 98 -1.31 7.77 17.68
CA LYS A 98 -0.30 8.76 17.29
C LYS A 98 0.92 8.15 16.57
N PRO A 99 0.74 7.43 15.46
CA PRO A 99 1.88 7.00 14.67
C PRO A 99 2.64 8.21 14.13
N GLU A 100 3.96 8.08 13.98
CA GLU A 100 4.82 9.11 13.41
C GLU A 100 4.47 9.38 11.95
N PHE A 101 4.10 8.32 11.22
CA PHE A 101 3.59 8.42 9.86
C PHE A 101 2.57 7.35 9.49
N LEU A 102 1.82 7.61 8.43
CA LEU A 102 0.87 6.71 7.79
C LEU A 102 1.25 6.55 6.31
N LEU A 103 1.27 5.31 5.83
CA LEU A 103 1.40 4.96 4.41
C LEU A 103 0.03 4.59 3.85
N ILE A 104 -0.30 5.07 2.65
CA ILE A 104 -1.48 4.66 1.89
C ILE A 104 -1.05 4.17 0.50
N SER A 105 -1.11 2.86 0.29
CA SER A 105 -0.63 2.15 -0.91
C SER A 105 -1.65 2.12 -2.06
N GLY A 106 -2.26 3.25 -2.37
CA GLY A 106 -3.12 3.39 -3.54
C GLY A 106 -4.61 3.09 -3.31
N ASP A 107 -5.36 3.21 -4.41
CA ASP A 107 -6.82 3.16 -4.50
C ASP A 107 -7.49 3.99 -3.42
N LEU A 108 -7.12 5.27 -3.46
CA LEU A 108 -7.56 6.29 -2.52
C LEU A 108 -9.06 6.58 -2.66
N THR A 109 -9.56 6.48 -3.89
CA THR A 109 -10.94 6.84 -4.29
C THR A 109 -11.65 5.69 -4.98
N LYS A 110 -12.99 5.75 -5.05
CA LYS A 110 -13.79 4.74 -5.74
C LYS A 110 -13.38 4.61 -7.21
N ASP A 111 -13.52 5.69 -7.99
CA ASP A 111 -13.20 5.71 -9.43
C ASP A 111 -12.58 7.05 -9.86
N GLY A 112 -11.67 7.59 -9.04
CA GLY A 112 -10.85 8.74 -9.41
C GLY A 112 -11.60 10.06 -9.48
N GLU A 113 -12.79 10.15 -8.86
CA GLU A 113 -13.58 11.38 -8.83
C GLU A 113 -12.80 12.45 -8.05
N LYS A 114 -12.67 13.64 -8.64
CA LYS A 114 -11.97 14.77 -8.01
C LYS A 114 -12.57 15.15 -6.65
N ALA A 115 -13.89 15.00 -6.50
CA ALA A 115 -14.58 15.21 -5.22
C ALA A 115 -14.10 14.21 -4.14
N ASN A 116 -13.93 12.94 -4.49
CA ASN A 116 -13.46 11.91 -3.56
C ASN A 116 -12.01 12.16 -3.14
N HIS A 117 -11.15 12.60 -4.08
CA HIS A 117 -9.79 13.02 -3.76
C HIS A 117 -9.75 14.18 -2.75
N GLN A 118 -10.59 15.19 -2.97
CA GLN A 118 -10.68 16.36 -2.08
C GLN A 118 -11.23 15.98 -0.69
N LEU A 119 -12.24 15.10 -0.64
CA LEU A 119 -12.79 14.61 0.61
C LEU A 119 -11.74 13.82 1.40
N LEU A 120 -11.03 12.89 0.76
CA LEU A 120 -9.99 12.10 1.43
C LEU A 120 -8.89 13.01 1.97
N ALA A 121 -8.37 13.93 1.16
CA ALA A 121 -7.36 14.89 1.60
C ALA A 121 -7.86 15.71 2.80
N SER A 122 -9.11 16.18 2.78
CA SER A 122 -9.70 16.92 3.90
C SER A 122 -9.76 16.08 5.19
N LYS A 123 -10.16 14.81 5.10
CA LYS A 123 -10.22 13.89 6.26
C LYS A 123 -8.83 13.59 6.82
N LEU A 124 -7.86 13.31 5.95
CA LEU A 124 -6.47 13.04 6.36
C LEU A 124 -5.78 14.28 6.95
N ALA A 125 -6.19 15.50 6.60
CA ALA A 125 -5.68 16.73 7.20
C ALA A 125 -5.89 16.74 8.73
N ALA A 126 -6.96 16.13 9.24
CA ALA A 126 -7.20 16.04 10.67
C ALA A 126 -6.21 15.11 11.39
N LEU A 127 -5.69 14.09 10.71
CA LEU A 127 -4.64 13.22 11.24
C LEU A 127 -3.27 13.93 11.20
N ARG A 128 -2.99 14.68 10.11
CA ARG A 128 -1.79 15.52 9.99
C ARG A 128 -1.71 16.62 11.05
N ALA A 129 -2.84 17.27 11.34
CA ALA A 129 -2.91 18.28 12.40
C ALA A 129 -2.58 17.71 13.79
N ASN A 130 -2.67 16.39 13.98
CA ASN A 130 -2.26 15.68 15.20
C ASN A 130 -0.79 15.21 15.19
N GLY A 131 0.00 15.61 14.18
CA GLY A 131 1.44 15.38 14.10
C GLY A 131 1.86 14.16 13.27
N THR A 132 0.92 13.33 12.81
CA THR A 132 1.20 12.17 11.95
C THR A 132 1.50 12.63 10.52
N LYS A 133 2.66 12.28 9.98
CA LYS A 133 2.95 12.50 8.54
C LYS A 133 2.14 11.49 7.71
N VAL A 134 1.76 11.85 6.49
CA VAL A 134 1.00 10.94 5.62
C VAL A 134 1.69 10.88 4.27
N PHE A 135 1.83 9.68 3.72
CA PHE A 135 2.45 9.41 2.43
C PHE A 135 1.50 8.59 1.58
N VAL A 136 1.24 9.04 0.35
CA VAL A 136 0.36 8.33 -0.59
C VAL A 136 1.04 8.04 -1.92
N VAL A 137 0.63 6.96 -2.57
CA VAL A 137 0.80 6.68 -4.00
C VAL A 137 -0.60 6.50 -4.63
N PRO A 138 -0.77 6.67 -5.95
CA PRO A 138 -2.04 6.32 -6.60
C PRO A 138 -2.22 4.80 -6.68
N GLY A 139 -3.47 4.34 -6.76
CA GLY A 139 -3.82 3.02 -7.31
C GLY A 139 -4.44 3.12 -8.70
N ASN A 140 -4.88 1.99 -9.26
CA ASN A 140 -5.38 1.96 -10.63
C ASN A 140 -6.72 2.70 -10.81
N HIS A 141 -7.45 2.98 -9.73
CA HIS A 141 -8.70 3.72 -9.76
C HIS A 141 -8.54 5.25 -9.71
N ASP A 142 -7.37 5.77 -9.36
CA ASP A 142 -7.26 7.16 -8.90
C ASP A 142 -7.06 8.20 -10.02
N VAL A 143 -6.22 7.91 -11.01
CA VAL A 143 -5.73 8.93 -11.95
C VAL A 143 -6.27 8.68 -13.35
N ASN A 144 -6.70 9.76 -14.02
CA ASN A 144 -7.27 9.73 -15.37
C ASN A 144 -8.36 8.66 -15.53
N ASN A 145 -9.19 8.44 -14.51
CA ASN A 145 -10.16 7.38 -14.53
C ASN A 145 -11.43 7.84 -15.29
N PRO A 146 -11.74 7.26 -16.47
CA PRO A 146 -12.92 7.64 -17.24
C PRO A 146 -14.23 7.21 -16.56
N ASP A 147 -14.18 6.32 -15.57
CA ASP A 147 -15.37 5.80 -14.87
C ASP A 147 -15.88 6.71 -13.75
N ALA A 148 -15.22 7.85 -13.52
CA ALA A 148 -15.68 8.89 -12.61
C ALA A 148 -17.11 9.36 -12.94
N VAL A 149 -18.07 9.05 -12.07
CA VAL A 149 -19.49 9.40 -12.23
C VAL A 149 -20.13 9.96 -10.96
N SER A 150 -21.19 10.73 -11.16
CA SER A 150 -22.13 11.19 -10.14
C SER A 150 -23.46 10.48 -10.33
N PHE A 151 -23.98 9.93 -9.23
CA PHE A 151 -25.27 9.25 -9.11
C PHE A 151 -26.35 10.18 -8.52
N LYS A 152 -26.19 11.51 -8.65
CA LYS A 152 -27.23 12.50 -8.29
C LYS A 152 -28.45 12.45 -9.22
N THR A 153 -28.28 11.90 -10.42
CA THR A 153 -29.32 11.75 -11.43
C THR A 153 -29.38 10.30 -11.90
N SER A 154 -30.52 9.90 -12.48
CA SER A 154 -30.64 8.68 -13.27
C SER A 154 -31.05 9.06 -14.70
N PRO A 155 -30.22 8.76 -15.72
CA PRO A 155 -28.95 8.04 -15.64
C PRO A 155 -27.85 8.81 -14.90
N ALA A 156 -26.86 8.06 -14.38
CA ALA A 156 -25.66 8.63 -13.79
C ALA A 156 -24.92 9.53 -14.80
N THR A 157 -24.29 10.59 -14.32
CA THR A 157 -23.60 11.59 -15.16
C THR A 157 -22.09 11.55 -14.92
N LYS A 158 -21.28 11.79 -15.96
CA LYS A 158 -19.82 11.89 -15.79
C LYS A 158 -19.48 13.06 -14.85
N THR A 159 -18.48 12.85 -14.00
CA THR A 159 -17.89 13.90 -13.16
C THR A 159 -16.40 14.02 -13.46
N ALA A 160 -15.76 15.09 -12.97
CA ALA A 160 -14.34 15.30 -13.18
C ALA A 160 -13.52 14.21 -12.47
N THR A 161 -12.56 13.63 -13.19
CA THR A 161 -11.42 12.89 -12.62
C THR A 161 -10.22 13.83 -12.41
N VAL A 162 -9.08 13.31 -11.97
CA VAL A 162 -7.84 14.07 -11.78
C VAL A 162 -6.76 13.64 -12.75
N THR A 163 -6.00 14.61 -13.25
CA THR A 163 -4.73 14.38 -13.94
C THR A 163 -3.60 14.05 -12.95
N PRO A 164 -2.45 13.51 -13.41
CA PRO A 164 -1.30 13.30 -12.52
C PRO A 164 -0.82 14.57 -11.81
N ASP A 165 -0.88 15.73 -12.48
CA ASP A 165 -0.49 17.01 -11.87
C ASP A 165 -1.51 17.49 -10.83
N GLU A 166 -2.81 17.29 -11.07
CA GLU A 166 -3.84 17.55 -10.07
C GLU A 166 -3.73 16.60 -8.87
N PHE A 167 -3.41 15.32 -9.09
CA PHE A 167 -3.14 14.36 -8.02
C PHE A 167 -2.01 14.87 -7.12
N LYS A 168 -0.86 15.26 -7.70
CA LYS A 168 0.25 15.87 -6.94
C LYS A 168 -0.17 17.15 -6.21
N THR A 169 -1.06 17.94 -6.80
CA THR A 169 -1.51 19.20 -6.20
C THR A 169 -2.42 18.95 -5.00
N ILE A 170 -3.41 18.07 -5.14
CA ILE A 170 -4.33 17.70 -4.06
C ILE A 170 -3.56 17.04 -2.92
N TYR A 171 -2.63 16.15 -3.27
CA TYR A 171 -1.82 15.40 -2.32
C TYR A 171 -0.44 16.03 -2.05
N ALA A 172 -0.26 17.32 -2.32
CA ALA A 172 1.06 17.97 -2.24
C ALA A 172 1.73 17.75 -0.89
N ASP A 173 0.98 17.86 0.19
CA ASP A 173 1.48 17.68 1.53
C ASP A 173 1.50 16.23 2.06
N TYR A 174 1.11 15.27 1.22
CA TYR A 174 1.00 13.86 1.56
C TYR A 174 2.16 13.06 0.94
N GLY A 175 3.37 13.62 1.10
CA GLY A 175 4.63 13.06 0.63
C GLY A 175 5.35 13.92 -0.41
N TYR A 176 4.63 14.44 -1.42
CA TYR A 176 5.22 15.10 -2.59
C TYR A 176 6.02 16.38 -2.27
N ASN A 177 5.56 17.23 -1.35
CA ASN A 177 6.28 18.45 -0.94
C ASN A 177 7.51 18.12 -0.10
N SER A 178 7.44 17.06 0.71
CA SER A 178 8.54 16.58 1.57
C SER A 178 9.49 15.60 0.88
N ALA A 179 9.26 15.28 -0.39
CA ALA A 179 10.06 14.32 -1.13
C ALA A 179 11.48 14.86 -1.36
N ILE A 180 12.48 14.04 -1.04
CA ILE A 180 13.90 14.32 -1.28
C ILE A 180 14.32 13.99 -2.72
N TYR A 181 13.60 13.07 -3.37
CA TYR A 181 13.75 12.78 -4.80
C TYR A 181 12.37 12.57 -5.42
N LYS A 182 12.20 12.97 -6.68
CA LYS A 182 10.98 12.78 -7.48
C LYS A 182 11.37 12.19 -8.82
N ASP A 183 10.69 11.12 -9.23
CA ASP A 183 10.84 10.61 -10.59
C ASP A 183 10.14 11.58 -11.56
N THR A 184 10.70 11.74 -12.76
CA THR A 184 10.11 12.60 -13.80
C THR A 184 9.17 11.83 -14.73
N ASN A 185 9.11 10.50 -14.61
CA ASN A 185 8.37 9.62 -15.53
C ASN A 185 7.10 9.02 -14.90
N SER A 186 6.88 9.23 -13.62
CA SER A 186 5.75 8.68 -12.85
C SER A 186 5.42 9.59 -11.66
N LEU A 187 4.41 9.21 -10.88
CA LEU A 187 4.13 9.82 -9.57
C LEU A 187 5.03 9.29 -8.44
N SER A 188 6.10 8.56 -8.77
CA SER A 188 7.03 8.03 -7.78
C SER A 188 7.88 9.12 -7.10
N TYR A 189 8.16 8.93 -5.82
CA TYR A 189 9.03 9.81 -5.05
C TYR A 189 9.73 9.06 -3.91
N ILE A 190 10.76 9.68 -3.35
CA ILE A 190 11.41 9.20 -2.13
C ILE A 190 11.27 10.28 -1.07
N ALA A 191 10.86 9.88 0.13
CA ALA A 191 10.78 10.74 1.30
C ALA A 191 11.59 10.15 2.47
N GLU A 192 11.92 10.99 3.45
CA GLU A 192 12.57 10.57 4.69
C GLU A 192 11.57 10.77 5.86
N PRO A 193 10.65 9.81 6.12
CA PRO A 193 9.63 9.95 7.15
C PRO A 193 10.22 10.17 8.55
N VAL A 194 11.34 9.51 8.85
CA VAL A 194 12.15 9.71 10.07
C VAL A 194 13.63 9.73 9.67
N PRO A 195 14.50 10.44 10.41
CA PRO A 195 15.93 10.50 10.07
C PRO A 195 16.53 9.10 9.92
N GLY A 196 17.19 8.84 8.78
CA GLY A 196 17.85 7.56 8.48
C GLY A 196 16.99 6.52 7.78
N VAL A 197 15.68 6.74 7.61
CA VAL A 197 14.78 5.81 6.88
C VAL A 197 14.28 6.48 5.61
N TRP A 198 14.55 5.88 4.46
CA TRP A 198 14.00 6.29 3.17
C TRP A 198 12.80 5.44 2.79
N LEU A 199 11.69 6.11 2.51
CA LEU A 199 10.49 5.54 1.92
C LEU A 199 10.54 5.70 0.41
N PHE A 200 10.55 4.58 -0.32
CA PHE A 200 10.40 4.55 -1.77
C PHE A 200 8.92 4.39 -2.10
N ALA A 201 8.26 5.51 -2.42
CA ALA A 201 6.87 5.57 -2.83
C ALA A 201 6.79 5.40 -4.35
N ILE A 202 6.41 4.21 -4.82
CA ILE A 202 6.49 3.82 -6.22
C ILE A 202 5.09 3.82 -6.83
N ASP A 203 4.93 4.62 -7.87
CA ASP A 203 3.77 4.59 -8.76
C ASP A 203 3.94 3.44 -9.76
N SER A 204 3.02 2.47 -9.68
CA SER A 204 2.97 1.28 -10.52
C SER A 204 1.79 1.30 -11.49
N CYS A 205 1.04 2.40 -11.54
CA CYS A 205 -0.21 2.50 -12.28
C CYS A 205 0.01 2.86 -13.75
N GLN A 206 -0.92 2.43 -14.61
CA GLN A 206 -0.90 2.71 -16.05
C GLN A 206 -2.12 3.53 -16.44
N TYR A 207 -2.04 4.85 -16.25
CA TYR A 207 -3.20 5.75 -16.41
C TYR A 207 -3.12 6.67 -17.65
N GLU A 208 -2.02 6.65 -18.40
CA GLU A 208 -1.79 7.57 -19.52
C GLU A 208 -2.76 7.37 -20.68
N GLN A 209 -3.24 6.14 -20.87
CA GLN A 209 -4.15 5.77 -21.97
C GLN A 209 -5.60 5.58 -21.52
N ASN A 210 -5.90 5.72 -20.23
CA ASN A 210 -7.23 5.41 -19.69
C ASN A 210 -8.35 6.21 -20.35
N ILE A 211 -8.19 7.53 -20.51
CA ILE A 211 -9.19 8.39 -21.16
C ILE A 211 -9.40 8.02 -22.63
N ALA A 212 -8.31 7.76 -23.36
CA ALA A 212 -8.39 7.38 -24.77
C ALA A 212 -9.03 6.00 -24.96
N ASN A 213 -8.77 5.07 -24.04
CA ASN A 213 -9.33 3.71 -24.05
C ASN A 213 -10.75 3.63 -23.48
N GLY A 214 -11.23 4.68 -22.80
CA GLY A 214 -12.55 4.73 -22.18
C GLY A 214 -12.72 3.77 -20.98
N LYS A 215 -11.62 3.24 -20.42
CA LYS A 215 -11.62 2.41 -19.20
C LYS A 215 -10.30 2.56 -18.41
N PRO A 216 -10.32 2.38 -17.08
CA PRO A 216 -9.08 2.28 -16.30
C PRO A 216 -8.33 0.98 -16.61
N THR A 217 -7.01 1.01 -16.47
CA THR A 217 -6.14 -0.18 -16.60
C THR A 217 -5.89 -0.78 -15.23
N THR A 218 -6.39 -2.00 -14.99
CA THR A 218 -6.21 -2.72 -13.71
C THR A 218 -4.78 -3.20 -13.49
N ALA A 219 -4.05 -3.54 -14.56
CA ALA A 219 -2.71 -4.11 -14.45
C ALA A 219 -1.65 -3.06 -14.09
N GLY A 220 -0.66 -3.48 -13.29
CA GLY A 220 0.46 -2.64 -12.88
C GLY A 220 1.74 -2.86 -13.70
N ALA A 221 2.56 -1.83 -13.83
CA ALA A 221 3.90 -1.94 -14.40
C ALA A 221 4.83 -0.84 -13.87
N ILE A 222 6.10 -1.16 -13.63
CA ILE A 222 7.14 -0.15 -13.39
C ILE A 222 7.79 0.19 -14.73
N LYS A 223 7.72 1.46 -15.14
CA LYS A 223 8.34 1.92 -16.38
C LYS A 223 9.85 1.73 -16.30
N ALA A 224 10.49 1.39 -17.42
CA ALA A 224 11.94 1.14 -17.47
C ALA A 224 12.77 2.31 -16.92
N ALA A 225 12.40 3.56 -17.25
CA ALA A 225 13.06 4.75 -16.74
C ALA A 225 12.89 4.90 -15.22
N THR A 226 11.68 4.65 -14.71
CA THR A 226 11.38 4.65 -13.26
C THR A 226 12.14 3.54 -12.54
N GLN A 227 12.22 2.32 -13.10
CA GLN A 227 13.00 1.22 -12.52
C GLN A 227 14.50 1.56 -12.46
N ALA A 228 15.07 2.13 -13.53
CA ALA A 228 16.46 2.58 -13.52
C ALA A 228 16.71 3.65 -12.45
N TRP A 229 15.78 4.60 -12.29
CA TRP A 229 15.82 5.61 -11.23
C TRP A 229 15.74 4.97 -9.84
N ILE A 230 14.84 4.01 -9.60
CA ILE A 230 14.74 3.29 -8.31
C ILE A 230 16.07 2.61 -7.97
N LEU A 231 16.66 1.88 -8.93
CA LEU A 231 17.93 1.15 -8.72
C LEU A 231 19.08 2.10 -8.36
N ASP A 232 19.19 3.22 -9.06
CA ASP A 232 20.18 4.27 -8.77
C ASP A 232 19.96 4.89 -7.38
N ARG A 233 18.70 5.14 -6.98
CA ARG A 233 18.38 5.68 -5.65
C ARG A 233 18.58 4.66 -4.53
N LEU A 234 18.36 3.37 -4.77
CA LEU A 234 18.71 2.29 -3.82
C LEU A 234 20.23 2.22 -3.60
N ALA A 235 21.03 2.37 -4.66
CA ALA A 235 22.48 2.45 -4.53
C ALA A 235 22.92 3.67 -3.69
N ALA A 236 22.27 4.84 -3.89
CA ALA A 236 22.52 6.03 -3.08
C ALA A 236 22.11 5.83 -1.61
N ALA A 237 20.97 5.20 -1.34
CA ALA A 237 20.52 4.87 0.01
C ALA A 237 21.55 4.01 0.75
N LYS A 238 22.10 3.00 0.06
CA LYS A 238 23.17 2.13 0.59
C LYS A 238 24.45 2.92 0.91
N GLN A 239 24.89 3.80 0.01
CA GLN A 239 26.07 4.64 0.24
C GLN A 239 25.89 5.59 1.45
N GLN A 240 24.66 6.02 1.70
CA GLN A 240 24.31 6.91 2.82
C GLN A 240 23.88 6.15 4.08
N ASN A 241 24.02 4.82 4.13
CA ASN A 241 23.60 3.96 5.23
C ASN A 241 22.14 4.16 5.66
N LYS A 242 21.25 4.44 4.71
CA LYS A 242 19.83 4.61 4.95
C LYS A 242 19.14 3.24 5.04
N LYS A 243 18.18 3.10 5.95
CA LYS A 243 17.23 1.99 5.93
C LYS A 243 16.17 2.25 4.87
N VAL A 244 15.78 1.22 4.14
CA VAL A 244 14.85 1.33 3.02
C VAL A 244 13.56 0.58 3.33
N ILE A 245 12.44 1.26 3.13
CA ILE A 245 11.10 0.65 3.03
C ILE A 245 10.46 1.11 1.73
N GLY A 246 9.71 0.23 1.06
CA GLY A 246 8.96 0.57 -0.14
C GLY A 246 7.46 0.60 0.11
N MET A 247 6.73 1.41 -0.66
CA MET A 247 5.29 1.24 -0.84
C MET A 247 4.92 1.38 -2.32
N MET A 248 3.99 0.56 -2.79
CA MET A 248 3.38 0.67 -4.11
C MET A 248 2.00 0.05 -4.10
N HIS A 249 1.19 0.24 -5.14
CA HIS A 249 -0.17 -0.29 -5.13
C HIS A 249 -0.26 -1.78 -5.42
N HIS A 250 0.27 -2.22 -6.56
CA HIS A 250 0.20 -3.61 -7.01
C HIS A 250 1.16 -4.51 -6.21
N GLY A 251 0.95 -5.83 -6.20
CA GLY A 251 1.91 -6.78 -5.62
C GLY A 251 3.25 -6.81 -6.37
N ILE A 252 4.35 -6.96 -5.64
CA ILE A 252 5.70 -7.24 -6.18
C ILE A 252 6.04 -8.73 -6.14
N LEU A 253 5.32 -9.52 -5.36
CA LEU A 253 5.39 -10.98 -5.29
C LEU A 253 3.99 -11.60 -5.44
N GLU A 254 3.94 -12.91 -5.65
CA GLU A 254 2.69 -13.66 -5.56
C GLU A 254 2.34 -13.94 -4.08
N HIS A 255 1.12 -13.61 -3.69
CA HIS A 255 0.54 -13.85 -2.36
C HIS A 255 -0.10 -15.24 -2.23
N TYR A 256 -0.25 -15.97 -3.34
CA TYR A 256 -0.45 -17.41 -3.32
C TYR A 256 0.12 -18.02 -4.60
N THR A 257 0.46 -19.31 -4.53
CA THR A 257 1.11 -19.99 -5.66
C THR A 257 0.26 -19.93 -6.91
N GLY A 258 0.80 -19.35 -7.99
CA GLY A 258 0.11 -19.27 -9.28
C GLY A 258 -0.82 -18.07 -9.44
N GLN A 259 -0.81 -17.11 -8.50
CA GLN A 259 -1.57 -15.86 -8.61
C GLN A 259 -1.35 -15.17 -9.94
N ALA A 260 -0.11 -15.05 -10.45
CA ALA A 260 0.14 -14.34 -11.69
C ALA A 260 -0.40 -15.08 -12.94
N THR A 261 -0.78 -16.35 -12.81
CA THR A 261 -1.45 -17.10 -13.89
C THR A 261 -2.95 -16.85 -13.88
N LEU A 262 -3.55 -16.74 -12.70
CA LEU A 262 -4.99 -16.61 -12.52
C LEU A 262 -5.46 -15.14 -12.52
N PHE A 263 -4.62 -14.27 -11.98
CA PHE A 263 -4.89 -12.87 -11.65
C PHE A 263 -3.65 -12.02 -11.95
N SER A 264 -3.15 -12.12 -13.19
CA SER A 264 -1.89 -11.48 -13.62
C SER A 264 -1.85 -9.97 -13.44
N GLU A 265 -3.02 -9.32 -13.45
CA GLU A 265 -3.17 -7.86 -13.30
C GLU A 265 -2.96 -7.36 -11.86
N TYR A 266 -2.86 -8.27 -10.89
CA TYR A 266 -2.72 -7.92 -9.48
C TYR A 266 -1.27 -7.88 -8.97
N VAL A 267 -0.35 -8.42 -9.75
CA VAL A 267 1.10 -8.26 -9.55
C VAL A 267 1.65 -7.38 -10.66
N VAL A 268 2.75 -6.65 -10.39
CA VAL A 268 3.38 -5.84 -11.42
C VAL A 268 3.86 -6.70 -12.59
N LYS A 269 3.74 -6.16 -13.80
CA LYS A 269 4.29 -6.80 -15.00
C LYS A 269 5.76 -7.18 -14.78
N ASP A 270 6.12 -8.40 -15.20
CA ASP A 270 7.45 -8.98 -15.04
C ASP A 270 7.91 -9.07 -13.57
N TYR A 271 6.97 -9.28 -12.63
CA TYR A 271 7.20 -9.29 -11.17
C TYR A 271 8.43 -10.10 -10.76
N ALA A 272 8.66 -11.28 -11.35
CA ALA A 272 9.79 -12.13 -10.99
C ALA A 272 11.16 -11.47 -11.27
N THR A 273 11.27 -10.73 -12.37
CA THR A 273 12.49 -10.00 -12.73
C THR A 273 12.62 -8.71 -11.94
N VAL A 274 11.52 -7.98 -11.79
CA VAL A 274 11.46 -6.70 -11.06
C VAL A 274 11.78 -6.91 -9.57
N SER A 275 11.08 -7.83 -8.91
CA SER A 275 11.28 -8.17 -7.48
C SER A 275 12.71 -8.57 -7.19
N LYS A 276 13.29 -9.46 -8.00
CA LYS A 276 14.68 -9.90 -7.85
C LYS A 276 15.65 -8.72 -8.01
N SER A 277 15.45 -7.91 -9.05
CA SER A 277 16.34 -6.78 -9.35
C SER A 277 16.34 -5.72 -8.24
N LEU A 278 15.15 -5.37 -7.72
CA LEU A 278 15.04 -4.44 -6.59
C LEU A 278 15.58 -5.05 -5.29
N SER A 279 15.35 -6.35 -5.07
CA SER A 279 15.86 -7.04 -3.88
C SER A 279 17.39 -7.13 -3.86
N ASP A 280 18.01 -7.47 -4.99
CA ASP A 280 19.46 -7.48 -5.14
C ASP A 280 20.09 -6.08 -4.96
N ALA A 281 19.33 -5.03 -5.28
CA ALA A 281 19.73 -3.64 -5.06
C ALA A 281 19.54 -3.16 -3.60
N GLY A 282 18.94 -3.98 -2.73
CA GLY A 282 18.82 -3.71 -1.29
C GLY A 282 17.40 -3.41 -0.79
N LEU A 283 16.37 -3.55 -1.63
CA LEU A 283 14.98 -3.49 -1.18
C LEU A 283 14.59 -4.81 -0.49
N GLN A 284 14.08 -4.74 0.74
CA GLN A 284 13.76 -5.96 1.51
C GLN A 284 12.30 -6.06 1.96
N VAL A 285 11.58 -4.94 1.92
CA VAL A 285 10.16 -4.83 2.29
C VAL A 285 9.47 -3.88 1.33
N MET A 286 8.33 -4.32 0.81
CA MET A 286 7.37 -3.51 0.08
C MET A 286 6.01 -3.60 0.78
N PHE A 287 5.36 -2.47 1.02
CA PHE A 287 3.96 -2.40 1.45
C PHE A 287 3.06 -2.22 0.22
N THR A 288 2.08 -3.11 0.05
CA THR A 288 1.21 -3.19 -1.13
C THR A 288 -0.28 -3.29 -0.76
N GLY A 289 -1.15 -3.32 -1.77
CA GLY A 289 -2.59 -3.53 -1.66
C GLY A 289 -3.13 -4.18 -2.93
N HIS A 290 -4.18 -3.60 -3.54
CA HIS A 290 -4.75 -3.95 -4.85
C HIS A 290 -5.50 -5.29 -4.94
N TYR A 291 -4.96 -6.39 -4.42
CA TYR A 291 -5.74 -7.64 -4.33
C TYR A 291 -6.83 -7.56 -3.25
N HIS A 292 -6.63 -6.64 -2.30
CA HIS A 292 -7.40 -6.40 -1.08
C HIS A 292 -7.27 -7.52 -0.04
N ALA A 293 -6.30 -8.41 -0.19
CA ALA A 293 -5.99 -9.42 0.80
C ALA A 293 -5.14 -8.84 1.91
N ASN A 294 -5.28 -9.40 3.11
CA ASN A 294 -4.41 -9.07 4.23
C ASN A 294 -3.38 -10.19 4.36
N ASP A 295 -2.35 -10.11 3.54
CA ASP A 295 -1.40 -11.21 3.31
C ASP A 295 0.06 -10.72 3.34
N ILE A 296 0.99 -11.57 3.75
CA ILE A 296 2.43 -11.33 3.72
C ILE A 296 3.14 -12.52 3.09
N THR A 297 3.83 -12.26 1.98
CA THR A 297 4.66 -13.29 1.33
C THR A 297 6.13 -12.94 1.39
N ARG A 298 6.98 -13.97 1.45
CA ARG A 298 8.45 -13.84 1.43
C ARG A 298 9.05 -14.61 0.26
N LYS A 299 9.93 -13.92 -0.48
CA LYS A 299 10.79 -14.56 -1.49
C LYS A 299 12.27 -14.48 -1.11
N ASP A 300 12.93 -15.64 -1.12
CA ASP A 300 14.38 -15.77 -1.04
C ASP A 300 14.96 -15.95 -2.45
N PHE A 301 15.87 -15.07 -2.85
CA PHE A 301 16.57 -15.12 -4.13
C PHE A 301 18.00 -15.67 -4.00
N GLY A 302 18.34 -16.27 -2.85
CA GLY A 302 19.66 -16.80 -2.51
C GLY A 302 20.58 -15.74 -1.89
N THR A 303 20.81 -14.63 -2.62
CA THR A 303 21.66 -13.51 -2.18
C THR A 303 20.89 -12.36 -1.55
N SER A 304 19.57 -12.32 -1.76
CA SER A 304 18.68 -11.26 -1.29
C SER A 304 17.33 -11.86 -0.86
N VAL A 305 16.57 -11.08 -0.10
CA VAL A 305 15.25 -11.47 0.39
C VAL A 305 14.32 -10.27 0.26
N LEU A 306 13.09 -10.52 -0.18
CA LEU A 306 12.02 -9.53 -0.26
C LEU A 306 10.79 -10.06 0.46
N HIS A 307 10.19 -9.20 1.27
CA HIS A 307 8.86 -9.40 1.81
C HIS A 307 7.91 -8.43 1.11
N ASP A 308 6.79 -8.95 0.66
CA ASP A 308 5.66 -8.16 0.16
C ASP A 308 4.56 -8.23 1.22
N ILE A 309 4.17 -7.06 1.73
CA ILE A 309 3.24 -6.92 2.85
C ILE A 309 1.99 -6.25 2.29
N GLU A 310 1.04 -7.07 1.85
CA GLU A 310 -0.24 -6.60 1.35
C GLU A 310 -1.13 -6.21 2.53
N THR A 311 -1.62 -4.98 2.52
CA THR A 311 -2.64 -4.54 3.47
C THR A 311 -3.99 -4.61 2.80
N GLY A 312 -4.91 -5.38 3.39
CA GLY A 312 -6.24 -5.56 2.82
C GLY A 312 -7.01 -4.25 2.69
N SER A 313 -8.02 -4.25 1.82
CA SER A 313 -8.80 -3.05 1.56
C SER A 313 -9.56 -2.59 2.78
N LEU A 314 -9.47 -1.28 3.08
CA LEU A 314 -10.16 -0.69 4.21
C LEU A 314 -11.69 -0.93 4.12
N VAL A 315 -12.25 -0.98 2.92
CA VAL A 315 -13.69 -1.13 2.68
C VAL A 315 -14.12 -2.57 2.36
N THR A 316 -13.22 -3.54 2.47
CA THR A 316 -13.55 -4.97 2.37
C THR A 316 -13.37 -5.60 3.75
N ALA A 317 -14.34 -6.38 4.23
CA ALA A 317 -14.20 -7.04 5.52
C ALA A 317 -12.92 -7.91 5.58
N PRO A 318 -12.16 -7.92 6.69
CA PRO A 318 -12.49 -7.36 8.00
C PRO A 318 -12.14 -5.86 8.19
N SER A 319 -11.95 -5.11 7.10
CA SER A 319 -11.53 -3.70 7.10
C SER A 319 -10.21 -3.49 7.84
N PRO A 320 -9.12 -4.12 7.38
CA PRO A 320 -7.84 -4.10 8.08
C PRO A 320 -7.04 -2.82 7.84
N TYR A 321 -6.17 -2.52 8.80
CA TYR A 321 -5.03 -1.62 8.67
C TYR A 321 -3.91 -2.15 9.57
N ARG A 322 -2.65 -1.91 9.21
CA ARG A 322 -1.50 -2.44 9.94
C ARG A 322 -0.85 -1.36 10.81
N LEU A 323 -0.38 -1.77 11.98
CA LEU A 323 0.49 -1.00 12.86
C LEU A 323 1.87 -1.64 12.87
N ILE A 324 2.90 -0.83 12.74
CA ILE A 324 4.28 -1.28 12.66
C ILE A 324 5.09 -0.60 13.75
N ASP A 325 5.70 -1.42 14.60
CA ASP A 325 6.79 -1.03 15.48
C ASP A 325 8.12 -1.39 14.80
N PHE A 326 8.82 -0.39 14.27
CA PHE A 326 10.08 -0.56 13.56
C PHE A 326 11.27 -0.29 14.50
N ASP A 327 11.98 -1.35 14.87
CA ASP A 327 13.31 -1.27 15.46
C ASP A 327 14.34 -1.09 14.33
N ILE A 328 14.72 0.17 14.09
CA ILE A 328 15.58 0.57 12.97
C ILE A 328 16.99 0.03 13.17
N VAL A 329 17.47 -0.01 14.43
CA VAL A 329 18.83 -0.46 14.78
C VAL A 329 18.98 -1.94 14.48
N ASN A 330 18.01 -2.75 14.92
CA ASN A 330 18.04 -4.20 14.71
C ASN A 330 17.36 -4.63 13.41
N SER A 331 16.89 -3.68 12.59
CA SER A 331 16.26 -3.99 11.32
C SER A 331 15.02 -4.89 11.50
N LYS A 332 14.21 -4.68 12.54
CA LYS A 332 13.04 -5.52 12.86
C LYS A 332 11.74 -4.74 12.76
N LEU A 333 10.79 -5.30 12.02
CA LEU A 333 9.43 -4.79 11.87
C LEU A 333 8.50 -5.73 12.62
N ALA A 334 7.98 -5.30 13.77
CA ALA A 334 6.87 -5.97 14.42
C ALA A 334 5.57 -5.42 13.83
N ILE A 335 4.83 -6.28 13.14
CA ILE A 335 3.64 -5.95 12.37
C ILE A 335 2.42 -6.52 13.10
N THR A 336 1.40 -5.68 13.27
CA THR A 336 0.13 -6.04 13.89
C THR A 336 -1.02 -5.53 13.03
N THR A 337 -1.86 -6.43 12.55
CA THR A 337 -3.11 -6.08 11.87
C THR A 337 -4.17 -5.69 12.90
N SER A 338 -4.74 -4.51 12.72
CA SER A 338 -5.95 -4.03 13.40
C SER A 338 -7.10 -4.01 12.39
N THR A 339 -8.34 -4.07 12.89
CA THR A 339 -9.55 -4.10 12.05
C THR A 339 -10.60 -3.18 12.63
N VAL A 340 -11.41 -2.56 11.76
CA VAL A 340 -12.52 -1.70 12.18
C VAL A 340 -13.56 -2.54 12.93
N LYS A 341 -13.96 -2.07 14.12
CA LYS A 341 -14.93 -2.78 14.98
C LYS A 341 -16.29 -2.11 15.05
N ALA A 342 -16.36 -0.83 14.72
CA ALA A 342 -17.56 -0.03 14.77
C ALA A 342 -17.45 1.14 13.79
N THR A 343 -18.59 1.53 13.22
CA THR A 343 -18.78 2.79 12.49
C THR A 343 -19.94 3.56 13.12
N ALA A 344 -20.24 4.77 12.63
CA ALA A 344 -21.33 5.58 13.20
C ALA A 344 -22.69 4.91 12.97
N SER A 345 -22.89 4.33 11.79
CA SER A 345 -24.10 3.60 11.40
C SER A 345 -24.17 2.18 11.99
N HIS A 346 -23.02 1.57 12.29
CA HIS A 346 -22.92 0.23 12.89
C HIS A 346 -22.08 0.23 14.18
N PRO A 347 -22.58 0.83 15.28
CA PRO A 347 -21.78 1.04 16.49
C PRO A 347 -21.51 -0.24 17.29
N SER A 348 -22.27 -1.31 17.07
CA SER A 348 -22.16 -2.56 17.85
C SER A 348 -22.18 -3.84 17.02
N ASP A 349 -22.54 -3.75 15.75
CA ASP A 349 -22.78 -4.88 14.84
C ASP A 349 -21.88 -4.84 13.60
N PHE A 350 -21.00 -3.85 13.44
CA PHE A 350 -20.19 -3.66 12.22
C PHE A 350 -19.43 -4.92 11.80
N VAL A 351 -18.85 -5.66 12.75
CA VAL A 351 -18.12 -6.91 12.43
C VAL A 351 -19.05 -7.95 11.82
N ALA A 352 -20.25 -8.14 12.37
CA ALA A 352 -21.21 -9.10 11.85
C ALA A 352 -21.79 -8.64 10.51
N TYR A 353 -22.13 -7.35 10.40
CA TYR A 353 -22.60 -6.69 9.18
C TYR A 353 -21.60 -6.85 8.03
N SER A 354 -20.36 -6.40 8.24
CA SER A 354 -19.31 -6.40 7.21
C SER A 354 -18.92 -7.81 6.78
N SER A 355 -18.83 -8.76 7.73
CA SER A 355 -18.56 -10.17 7.40
C SER A 355 -19.66 -10.77 6.52
N LYS A 356 -20.93 -10.45 6.83
CA LYS A 356 -22.06 -10.89 6.00
C LYS A 356 -22.04 -10.21 4.63
N PHE A 357 -21.79 -8.91 4.57
CA PHE A 357 -21.68 -8.15 3.33
C PHE A 357 -20.64 -8.77 2.39
N LEU A 358 -19.46 -9.07 2.92
CA LEU A 358 -18.41 -9.73 2.14
C LEU A 358 -18.84 -11.11 1.66
N SER A 359 -19.39 -11.96 2.55
CA SER A 359 -19.80 -13.31 2.17
C SER A 359 -20.87 -13.31 1.08
N ASP A 360 -21.87 -12.44 1.19
CA ASP A 360 -22.93 -12.29 0.20
C ASP A 360 -22.36 -11.77 -1.14
N GLY A 361 -21.54 -10.72 -1.09
CA GLY A 361 -20.90 -10.12 -2.27
C GLY A 361 -19.98 -11.10 -3.00
N MET A 362 -19.16 -11.86 -2.27
CA MET A 362 -18.32 -12.90 -2.86
C MET A 362 -19.12 -14.05 -3.45
N THR A 363 -20.24 -14.43 -2.83
CA THR A 363 -21.16 -15.44 -3.39
C THR A 363 -21.75 -14.96 -4.71
N ALA A 364 -22.11 -13.68 -4.82
CA ALA A 364 -22.60 -13.08 -6.06
C ALA A 364 -21.50 -12.97 -7.14
N LEU A 365 -20.24 -12.71 -6.72
CA LEU A 365 -19.08 -12.57 -7.61
C LEU A 365 -18.53 -13.91 -8.11
N ALA A 366 -18.63 -14.98 -7.33
CA ALA A 366 -17.97 -16.25 -7.63
C ALA A 366 -18.26 -16.80 -9.05
N PRO A 367 -19.51 -16.77 -9.58
CA PRO A 367 -19.76 -17.20 -10.95
C PRO A 367 -19.03 -16.36 -12.00
N TYR A 368 -18.89 -15.04 -11.80
CA TYR A 368 -18.19 -14.15 -12.73
C TYR A 368 -16.68 -14.41 -12.71
N ILE A 369 -16.10 -14.61 -11.52
CA ILE A 369 -14.69 -14.97 -11.36
C ILE A 369 -14.42 -16.31 -12.08
N LEU A 370 -15.24 -17.33 -11.84
CA LEU A 370 -15.09 -18.64 -12.47
C LEU A 370 -15.23 -18.57 -14.00
N LYS A 371 -16.15 -17.75 -14.53
CA LYS A 371 -16.25 -17.48 -15.97
C LYS A 371 -14.98 -16.80 -16.51
N GLY A 372 -14.43 -15.84 -15.77
CA GLY A 372 -13.17 -15.17 -16.10
C GLY A 372 -12.00 -16.15 -16.16
N MET A 373 -12.02 -17.19 -15.33
CA MET A 373 -11.07 -18.31 -15.36
C MET A 373 -11.35 -19.33 -16.49
N GLY A 374 -12.34 -19.08 -17.34
CA GLY A 374 -12.65 -19.88 -18.53
C GLY A 374 -13.66 -21.01 -18.31
N LEU A 375 -14.38 -21.05 -17.17
CA LEU A 375 -15.40 -22.08 -16.94
C LEU A 375 -16.74 -21.75 -17.62
N THR A 376 -17.40 -22.81 -18.10
CA THR A 376 -18.76 -22.75 -18.66
C THR A 376 -19.84 -22.73 -17.57
N ASP A 377 -21.05 -22.27 -17.90
CA ASP A 377 -22.21 -22.29 -16.98
C ASP A 377 -22.53 -23.69 -16.45
N ALA A 378 -22.36 -24.73 -17.27
CA ALA A 378 -22.58 -26.11 -16.86
C ALA A 378 -21.54 -26.58 -15.83
N GLN A 379 -20.27 -26.23 -16.02
CA GLN A 379 -19.20 -26.53 -15.05
C GLN A 379 -19.43 -25.79 -13.74
N ILE A 380 -19.80 -24.51 -13.79
CA ILE A 380 -20.12 -23.72 -12.59
C ILE A 380 -21.31 -24.34 -11.84
N THR A 381 -22.36 -24.74 -12.55
CA THR A 381 -23.52 -25.41 -11.95
C THR A 381 -23.11 -26.71 -11.23
N ALA A 382 -22.26 -27.53 -11.86
CA ALA A 382 -21.76 -28.76 -11.25
C ALA A 382 -20.93 -28.47 -9.98
N LEU A 383 -20.06 -27.46 -10.01
CA LEU A 383 -19.28 -27.02 -8.85
C LEU A 383 -20.16 -26.53 -7.71
N THR A 384 -21.23 -25.79 -8.02
CA THR A 384 -22.21 -25.33 -7.01
C THR A 384 -22.88 -26.52 -6.34
N GLN A 385 -23.31 -27.54 -7.10
CA GLN A 385 -24.00 -28.72 -6.57
C GLN A 385 -23.13 -29.56 -5.62
N MET A 386 -21.81 -29.57 -5.83
CA MET A 386 -20.87 -30.26 -4.93
C MET A 386 -20.29 -29.37 -3.82
N GLY A 387 -20.82 -28.15 -3.65
CA GLY A 387 -20.38 -27.22 -2.61
C GLY A 387 -19.03 -26.54 -2.88
N ALA A 388 -18.40 -26.75 -4.04
CA ALA A 388 -17.10 -26.19 -4.36
C ALA A 388 -17.12 -24.66 -4.49
N VAL A 389 -18.22 -24.08 -4.98
CA VAL A 389 -18.38 -22.61 -5.02
C VAL A 389 -18.33 -22.01 -3.62
N GLN A 390 -18.93 -22.65 -2.62
CA GLN A 390 -18.85 -22.14 -1.25
C GLN A 390 -17.43 -22.27 -0.67
N VAL A 391 -16.70 -23.34 -1.01
CA VAL A 391 -15.29 -23.51 -0.62
C VAL A 391 -14.41 -22.43 -1.25
N ILE A 392 -14.68 -22.04 -2.50
CA ILE A 392 -13.99 -20.92 -3.18
C ILE A 392 -14.29 -19.60 -2.45
N VAL A 393 -15.58 -19.30 -2.20
CA VAL A 393 -16.00 -18.09 -1.49
C VAL A 393 -15.33 -18.01 -0.12
N ASN A 394 -15.38 -19.09 0.65
CA ASN A 394 -14.78 -19.13 1.98
C ASN A 394 -13.24 -18.99 1.92
N GLY A 395 -12.59 -19.49 0.86
CA GLY A 395 -11.16 -19.30 0.63
C GLY A 395 -10.80 -17.85 0.42
N PHE A 396 -11.54 -17.12 -0.43
CA PHE A 396 -11.35 -15.68 -0.60
C PHE A 396 -11.65 -14.89 0.69
N VAL A 397 -12.69 -15.26 1.43
CA VAL A 397 -13.01 -14.64 2.72
C VAL A 397 -11.87 -14.85 3.73
N ALA A 398 -11.32 -16.06 3.78
CA ALA A 398 -10.15 -16.36 4.61
C ALA A 398 -8.95 -15.52 4.16
N HIS A 399 -8.71 -15.42 2.86
CA HIS A 399 -7.59 -14.65 2.30
C HIS A 399 -7.66 -13.15 2.55
N TYR A 400 -8.87 -12.59 2.55
CA TYR A 400 -9.07 -11.19 2.98
C TYR A 400 -8.85 -10.99 4.48
N ALA A 401 -8.99 -12.02 5.29
CA ALA A 401 -8.71 -11.98 6.74
C ALA A 401 -7.23 -12.27 7.08
N GLY A 402 -6.51 -13.00 6.23
CA GLY A 402 -5.16 -13.53 6.47
C GLY A 402 -5.13 -14.74 7.42
N ASP A 403 -3.97 -15.38 7.51
CA ASP A 403 -3.65 -16.61 8.23
C ASP A 403 -4.62 -17.75 7.87
N GLU A 404 -4.81 -18.02 6.57
CA GLU A 404 -5.82 -18.92 6.04
C GLU A 404 -5.64 -20.35 6.57
N LYS A 405 -6.77 -20.94 6.99
CA LYS A 405 -6.81 -22.30 7.51
C LYS A 405 -7.99 -23.04 6.90
N PRO A 406 -7.76 -23.94 5.92
CA PRO A 406 -8.84 -24.74 5.37
C PRO A 406 -9.44 -25.64 6.44
N ASP A 407 -10.77 -25.69 6.51
CA ASP A 407 -11.47 -26.70 7.29
C ASP A 407 -11.48 -28.05 6.57
N ALA A 408 -11.94 -29.10 7.25
CA ALA A 408 -11.99 -30.45 6.70
C ALA A 408 -12.86 -30.56 5.43
N THR A 409 -13.89 -29.72 5.30
CA THR A 409 -14.76 -29.68 4.13
C THR A 409 -14.02 -29.09 2.93
N ALA A 410 -13.38 -27.93 3.13
CA ALA A 410 -12.56 -27.28 2.11
C ALA A 410 -11.48 -28.25 1.60
N THR A 411 -10.75 -28.89 2.51
CA THR A 411 -9.70 -29.86 2.17
C THR A 411 -10.23 -31.05 1.38
N ALA A 412 -11.36 -31.63 1.80
CA ALA A 412 -11.95 -32.75 1.07
C ALA A 412 -12.35 -32.35 -0.37
N VAL A 413 -12.94 -31.17 -0.53
CA VAL A 413 -13.43 -30.69 -1.84
C VAL A 413 -12.28 -30.44 -2.81
N TYR A 414 -11.29 -29.61 -2.47
CA TYR A 414 -10.20 -29.32 -3.41
C TYR A 414 -9.32 -30.55 -3.67
N THR A 415 -9.19 -31.46 -2.70
CA THR A 415 -8.46 -32.73 -2.89
C THR A 415 -9.18 -33.65 -3.88
N ALA A 416 -10.51 -33.78 -3.78
CA ALA A 416 -11.29 -34.52 -4.76
C ALA A 416 -11.19 -33.91 -6.16
N MET A 417 -11.21 -32.57 -6.26
CA MET A 417 -11.05 -31.87 -7.53
C MET A 417 -9.67 -32.12 -8.16
N MET A 418 -8.59 -32.08 -7.37
CA MET A 418 -7.22 -32.37 -7.84
C MET A 418 -7.03 -33.82 -8.33
N GLN A 419 -7.90 -34.75 -7.91
CA GLN A 419 -7.92 -36.14 -8.36
C GLN A 419 -8.82 -36.37 -9.59
N SER A 420 -9.54 -35.35 -10.06
CA SER A 420 -10.38 -35.44 -11.25
C SER A 420 -9.56 -35.79 -12.49
N SER A 421 -10.13 -36.62 -13.36
CA SER A 421 -9.59 -36.88 -14.70
C SER A 421 -9.81 -35.70 -15.66
N ASP A 422 -10.73 -34.78 -15.34
CA ASP A 422 -10.92 -33.53 -16.08
C ASP A 422 -9.80 -32.54 -15.70
N ALA A 423 -9.00 -32.15 -16.69
CA ALA A 423 -7.89 -31.23 -16.51
C ALA A 423 -8.32 -29.85 -15.97
N ALA A 424 -9.48 -29.34 -16.38
CA ALA A 424 -9.98 -28.04 -15.91
C ALA A 424 -10.39 -28.11 -14.43
N THR A 425 -11.10 -29.16 -14.03
CA THR A 425 -11.44 -29.39 -12.61
C THR A 425 -10.20 -29.60 -11.76
N LYS A 426 -9.21 -30.33 -12.28
CA LYS A 426 -7.93 -30.55 -11.60
C LYS A 426 -7.17 -29.25 -11.37
N SER A 427 -7.01 -28.42 -12.40
CA SER A 427 -6.37 -27.11 -12.30
C SER A 427 -7.10 -26.18 -11.35
N LEU A 428 -8.44 -26.18 -11.38
CA LEU A 428 -9.23 -25.39 -10.43
C LEU A 428 -9.06 -25.90 -8.98
N GLY A 429 -8.98 -27.22 -8.77
CA GLY A 429 -8.67 -27.79 -7.45
C GLY A 429 -7.32 -27.32 -6.92
N GLN A 430 -6.30 -27.20 -7.78
CA GLN A 430 -4.99 -26.66 -7.42
C GLN A 430 -5.07 -25.17 -7.07
N ALA A 431 -5.81 -24.39 -7.85
CA ALA A 431 -6.03 -22.95 -7.60
C ALA A 431 -6.79 -22.70 -6.28
N ILE A 432 -7.80 -23.52 -5.97
CA ILE A 432 -8.52 -23.43 -4.69
C ILE A 432 -7.58 -23.76 -3.55
N ALA A 433 -6.81 -24.86 -3.67
CA ALA A 433 -5.85 -25.25 -2.66
C ALA A 433 -4.80 -24.15 -2.41
N SER A 434 -4.34 -23.44 -3.46
CA SER A 434 -3.37 -22.35 -3.31
C SER A 434 -3.95 -21.14 -2.57
N ILE A 435 -5.21 -20.74 -2.82
CA ILE A 435 -5.86 -19.63 -2.10
C ILE A 435 -6.00 -19.96 -0.59
N TRP A 436 -6.19 -21.23 -0.25
CA TRP A 436 -6.24 -21.68 1.15
C TRP A 436 -4.87 -21.88 1.80
N THR A 437 -3.78 -21.80 1.02
CA THR A 437 -2.43 -22.05 1.52
C THR A 437 -1.78 -20.73 1.89
N ASP A 438 -1.79 -20.42 3.18
CA ASP A 438 -1.03 -19.33 3.80
C ASP A 438 0.48 -19.50 3.51
N LEU A 439 1.06 -18.54 2.79
CA LEU A 439 2.48 -18.52 2.51
C LEU A 439 3.24 -17.89 3.68
N ALA A 440 4.40 -18.43 4.04
CA ALA A 440 5.17 -17.85 5.12
C ALA A 440 5.69 -16.43 4.79
N PRO A 441 5.75 -15.52 5.78
CA PRO A 441 5.33 -15.71 7.17
C PRO A 441 3.83 -15.40 7.38
N GLY A 442 3.26 -15.76 8.54
CA GLY A 442 1.87 -15.39 8.84
C GLY A 442 1.60 -13.89 8.81
N ASP A 443 0.33 -13.53 8.70
CA ASP A 443 -0.10 -12.22 8.19
C ASP A 443 -0.37 -11.22 9.29
N ASN A 444 -1.09 -11.62 10.34
CA ASN A 444 -1.71 -10.67 11.25
C ASN A 444 -0.79 -10.19 12.37
N ASN A 445 0.08 -11.07 12.87
CA ASN A 445 0.97 -10.77 13.99
C ASN A 445 2.34 -11.43 13.76
N VAL A 446 3.25 -10.67 13.17
CA VAL A 446 4.56 -11.20 12.74
C VAL A 446 5.68 -10.22 13.05
N THR A 447 6.87 -10.74 13.31
CA THR A 447 8.10 -9.94 13.32
C THR A 447 8.99 -10.35 12.15
N ILE A 448 9.24 -9.39 11.25
CA ILE A 448 10.12 -9.57 10.09
C ILE A 448 11.46 -8.90 10.37
N THR A 449 12.56 -9.54 9.95
CA THR A 449 13.90 -8.94 10.02
C THR A 449 14.40 -8.60 8.63
N ILE A 450 14.68 -7.31 8.38
CA ILE A 450 15.27 -6.76 7.16
C ILE A 450 16.80 -6.68 7.30
N ASN A 451 17.47 -7.83 7.20
CA ASN A 451 18.93 -7.89 7.33
C ASN A 451 19.63 -7.43 6.05
N SER A 452 20.39 -6.34 6.14
CA SER A 452 21.23 -5.82 5.04
C SER A 452 22.46 -6.68 4.71
N THR A 453 22.64 -7.83 5.37
CA THR A 453 23.81 -8.71 5.24
C THR A 453 23.42 -10.18 5.40
N LYS A 454 23.56 -10.95 4.32
CA LYS A 454 24.32 -12.20 4.39
C LYS A 454 25.73 -11.91 3.89
#